data_AF-A0A9W9JKG9-F1
#
_entry.id   AF-A0A9W9JKG9-F1
#
_cell.length_a   1.000
_cell.length_b   1.000
_cell.length_c   1.000
_cell.angle_alpha   90.00
_cell.angle_beta   90.00
_cell.angle_gamma   90.00
#
_symmetry.space_group_name_H-M   'P 1'
#
loop_
_entity.id
_entity.type
_entity.pdbx_description
1 polymer ?
#
loop_
_entity_poly.entity_id
_entity_poly.type
_entity_poly.pdbx_seq_one_letter_code
_entity_poly.pdbx_strand_id
1 'polypeptide(L)'
;MTSIITSIKDLITSIFEVIFSVVKSTLDTGYELLLAFVNFFAGIPKMLEHTVKGSLEAVGGVGTFIASNILVISMIALGSYGYLVYIRREGRPVQDGTKKLN
;
A
#
# COMPACT_ATOMS: atom_id res chain seq x y z
N MET A 1 -27.54 -40.61 54.27
CA MET A 1 -26.79 -39.47 54.86
C MET A 1 -25.69 -38.93 53.93
N THR A 2 -25.11 -39.74 53.05
CA THR A 2 -24.12 -39.32 52.04
C THR A 2 -24.66 -38.30 51.02
N SER A 3 -25.89 -38.46 50.52
CA SER A 3 -26.48 -37.53 49.53
C SER A 3 -26.63 -36.09 50.01
N ILE A 4 -26.94 -35.88 51.30
CA ILE A 4 -27.10 -34.53 51.86
C ILE A 4 -25.74 -33.80 51.88
N ILE A 5 -24.67 -34.53 52.21
CA ILE A 5 -23.31 -33.99 52.26
C ILE A 5 -22.80 -33.65 50.85
N THR A 6 -23.13 -34.47 49.84
CA THR A 6 -22.79 -34.14 48.44
C THR A 6 -23.56 -32.93 47.94
N SER A 7 -24.88 -32.85 48.18
CA SER A 7 -25.68 -31.70 47.75
C SER A 7 -25.23 -30.38 48.39
N ILE A 8 -24.76 -30.41 49.64
CA ILE A 8 -24.19 -29.22 50.30
C ILE A 8 -22.87 -28.82 49.64
N LYS A 9 -22.00 -29.78 49.30
CA LYS A 9 -20.75 -29.50 48.58
C LYS A 9 -21.00 -28.92 47.19
N ASP A 10 -21.99 -29.45 46.48
CA ASP A 10 -22.36 -28.97 45.15
C ASP A 10 -22.93 -27.55 45.22
N LEU A 11 -23.76 -27.26 46.22
CA LEU A 11 -24.29 -25.92 46.47
C LEU A 11 -23.17 -24.92 46.76
N ILE A 12 -22.23 -25.26 47.64
CA ILE A 12 -21.09 -24.42 47.97
C ILE A 12 -20.22 -24.19 46.73
N THR A 13 -19.96 -25.24 45.96
CA THR A 13 -19.16 -25.17 44.72
C THR A 13 -19.81 -24.25 43.70
N SER A 14 -21.12 -24.39 43.48
CA SER A 14 -21.88 -23.53 42.57
C SER A 14 -21.83 -22.05 42.99
N ILE A 15 -21.95 -21.76 44.29
CA ILE A 15 -21.85 -20.38 44.81
C ILE A 15 -20.46 -19.80 44.52
N PHE A 16 -19.39 -20.55 44.80
CA PHE A 16 -18.03 -20.10 44.50
C PHE A 16 -17.78 -19.95 43.01
N GLU A 17 -18.28 -20.87 42.19
CA GLU A 17 -18.13 -20.83 40.74
C GLU A 17 -18.79 -19.58 40.13
N VAL A 18 -19.98 -19.21 40.60
CA VAL A 18 -20.64 -17.98 40.17
C VAL A 18 -19.85 -16.74 40.60
N ILE A 19 -19.37 -16.69 41.85
CA ILE A 19 -18.56 -15.56 42.33
C ILE A 19 -17.27 -15.42 41.49
N PHE A 20 -16.55 -16.50 41.25
CA PHE A 20 -15.35 -16.50 40.43
C PHE A 20 -15.65 -16.16 38.97
N SER A 21 -16.77 -16.62 38.43
CA SER A 21 -17.22 -16.31 37.07
C SER A 21 -17.47 -14.81 36.90
N VAL A 22 -18.18 -14.18 37.84
CA VAL A 22 -18.42 -12.73 37.81
C VAL A 22 -17.12 -11.93 37.92
N VAL A 23 -16.20 -12.34 38.81
CA VAL A 23 -14.89 -11.69 38.94
C VAL A 23 -14.07 -11.81 37.66
N LYS A 24 -13.96 -13.03 37.09
CA LYS A 24 -13.23 -13.26 35.83
C LYS A 24 -13.84 -12.47 34.69
N SER A 25 -15.15 -12.52 34.53
CA SER A 25 -15.86 -11.79 33.47
C SER A 25 -15.62 -10.27 33.55
N THR A 26 -15.61 -9.72 34.76
CA THR A 26 -15.32 -8.29 34.98
C THR A 26 -13.86 -7.94 34.64
N LEU A 27 -12.91 -8.79 35.04
CA LEU A 27 -11.49 -8.60 34.73
C LEU A 27 -11.20 -8.75 33.23
N ASP A 28 -11.79 -9.75 32.57
CA ASP A 28 -11.64 -9.99 31.13
C ASP A 28 -12.20 -8.80 30.34
N THR A 29 -13.38 -8.30 30.70
CA THR A 29 -13.97 -7.10 30.07
C THR A 29 -13.07 -5.88 30.27
N GLY A 30 -12.50 -5.71 31.48
CA GLY A 30 -11.58 -4.61 31.77
C GLY A 30 -10.28 -4.71 30.94
N TYR A 31 -9.74 -5.92 30.80
CA TYR A 31 -8.55 -6.18 29.99
C TYR A 31 -8.80 -5.96 28.50
N GLU A 32 -9.95 -6.40 27.98
CA GLU A 32 -10.36 -6.13 26.60
C GLU A 32 -10.49 -4.64 26.32
N LEU A 33 -11.05 -3.87 27.25
CA LEU A 33 -11.18 -2.42 27.12
C LEU A 33 -9.82 -1.72 27.11
N LEU A 34 -8.88 -2.19 27.93
CA LEU A 34 -7.50 -1.69 27.95
C LEU A 34 -6.77 -2.04 26.64
N LEU A 35 -6.94 -3.26 26.13
CA LEU A 35 -6.42 -3.68 24.82
C LEU A 35 -7.01 -2.86 23.68
N ALA A 36 -8.33 -2.62 23.70
CA ALA A 36 -9.00 -1.78 22.71
C ALA A 36 -8.44 -0.34 22.74
N PHE A 37 -8.19 0.20 23.92
CA PHE A 37 -7.56 1.51 24.09
C PHE A 37 -6.14 1.53 23.51
N VAL A 38 -5.29 0.56 23.85
CA VAL A 38 -3.94 0.45 23.29
C VAL A 38 -3.98 0.31 21.76
N ASN A 39 -4.87 -0.53 21.24
CA ASN A 39 -5.04 -0.74 19.81
C ASN A 39 -5.54 0.52 19.09
N PHE A 40 -6.42 1.30 19.72
CA PHE A 40 -6.88 2.57 19.19
C PHE A 40 -5.71 3.55 19.04
N PHE A 41 -4.89 3.73 20.08
CA PHE A 41 -3.70 4.59 20.01
C PHE A 41 -2.63 4.06 19.07
N ALA A 42 -2.45 2.74 18.95
CA ALA A 42 -1.56 2.13 17.97
C ALA A 42 -2.08 2.26 16.53
N GLY A 43 -3.39 2.43 16.33
CA GLY A 43 -4.02 2.63 15.04
C GLY A 43 -3.76 4.02 14.45
N ILE A 44 -3.67 5.05 15.29
CA ILE A 44 -3.41 6.45 14.87
C ILE A 44 -2.11 6.60 14.05
N PRO A 45 -0.93 6.17 14.54
CA PRO A 45 0.31 6.31 13.78
C PRO A 45 0.30 5.44 12.50
N LYS A 46 -0.33 4.26 12.53
CA LYS A 46 -0.50 3.44 11.32
C LYS A 46 -1.34 4.15 10.26
N MET A 47 -2.46 4.75 10.65
CA MET A 47 -3.29 5.52 9.71
C MET A 47 -2.54 6.73 9.15
N LEU A 48 -1.76 7.43 9.97
CA LEU A 48 -0.93 8.53 9.53
C LEU A 48 0.12 8.06 8.51
N GLU A 49 0.82 6.97 8.80
CA GLU A 49 1.82 6.36 7.91
C GLU A 49 1.20 5.98 6.56
N HIS A 50 0.05 5.31 6.56
CA HIS A 50 -0.65 4.95 5.33
C HIS A 50 -1.10 6.18 4.53
N THR A 51 -1.56 7.23 5.21
CA THR A 51 -2.00 8.47 4.55
C THR A 51 -0.81 9.19 3.90
N VAL A 52 0.31 9.32 4.62
CA VAL A 52 1.52 9.94 4.09
C VAL A 52 2.08 9.13 2.92
N LYS A 53 2.22 7.80 3.07
CA LYS A 53 2.67 6.93 1.97
C LYS A 53 1.75 7.02 0.76
N GLY A 54 0.44 6.93 0.95
CA GLY A 54 -0.53 7.06 -0.13
C GLY A 54 -0.46 8.42 -0.84
N SER A 55 -0.24 9.50 -0.09
CA SER A 55 -0.07 10.84 -0.68
C SER A 55 1.23 10.97 -1.48
N LEU A 56 2.34 10.42 -0.97
CA LEU A 56 3.62 10.41 -1.67
C LEU A 56 3.57 9.55 -2.93
N GLU A 57 2.89 8.40 -2.87
CA GLU A 57 2.69 7.52 -4.01
C GLU A 57 1.81 8.17 -5.08
N ALA A 58 0.77 8.91 -4.70
CA ALA A 58 -0.04 9.69 -5.63
C ALA A 58 0.78 10.77 -6.35
N VAL A 59 1.58 11.53 -5.62
CA VAL A 59 2.49 12.55 -6.20
C VAL A 59 3.56 11.89 -7.09
N GLY A 60 4.13 10.77 -6.64
CA GLY A 60 5.06 9.96 -7.42
C GLY A 60 4.43 9.44 -8.71
N GLY A 61 3.17 8.99 -8.67
CA GLY A 61 2.41 8.54 -9.83
C GLY A 61 2.22 9.65 -10.88
N VAL A 62 1.90 10.87 -10.44
CA VAL A 62 1.80 12.03 -11.34
C VAL A 62 3.16 12.38 -11.95
N GLY A 63 4.24 12.36 -11.16
CA GLY A 63 5.59 12.58 -11.67
C GLY A 63 6.00 11.54 -12.72
N THR A 64 5.72 10.27 -12.45
CA THR A 64 6.00 9.16 -13.39
C THR A 64 5.18 9.28 -14.67
N PHE A 65 3.91 9.72 -14.58
CA PHE A 65 3.07 9.97 -15.75
C PHE A 65 3.64 11.08 -16.65
N ILE A 66 4.04 12.21 -16.05
CA ILE A 66 4.64 13.32 -16.79
C ILE A 66 5.96 12.88 -17.42
N ALA A 67 6.85 12.23 -16.66
CA ALA A 67 8.15 11.77 -17.14
C ALA A 67 8.01 10.76 -18.29
N SER A 68 7.05 9.84 -18.20
CA SER A 68 6.74 8.85 -19.25
C SER A 68 6.30 9.54 -20.55
N ASN A 69 5.39 10.52 -20.46
CA ASN A 69 4.93 11.25 -21.64
C ASN A 69 6.04 12.08 -22.28
N ILE A 70 6.88 12.74 -21.48
CA ILE A 70 8.04 13.47 -21.99
C ILE A 70 8.98 12.52 -22.73
N LEU A 71 9.24 11.33 -22.20
CA LEU A 71 10.06 10.32 -22.86
C LEU A 71 9.50 9.90 -24.22
N VAL A 72 8.21 9.59 -24.29
CA VAL A 72 7.54 9.18 -25.55
C VAL A 72 7.59 10.31 -26.58
N ILE A 73 7.23 11.53 -26.18
CA ILE A 73 7.26 12.70 -27.07
C ILE A 73 8.67 12.97 -27.57
N SER A 74 9.68 12.87 -26.69
CA SER A 74 11.08 13.07 -27.04
C SER A 74 11.55 12.03 -28.06
N MET A 75 11.15 10.77 -27.89
CA MET A 75 11.49 9.71 -28.84
C MET A 75 10.86 9.95 -30.22
N ILE A 76 9.59 10.38 -30.27
CA ILE A 76 8.91 10.73 -31.52
C ILE A 76 9.57 11.95 -32.18
N ALA A 77 9.91 12.98 -31.41
CA ALA A 77 10.56 14.19 -31.92
C ALA A 77 11.94 13.88 -32.51
N LEU A 78 12.75 13.06 -31.82
CA LEU A 78 14.06 12.63 -32.31
C LEU A 78 13.93 11.73 -33.55
N GLY A 79 12.98 10.79 -33.55
CA GLY A 79 12.74 9.90 -34.69
C GLY A 79 12.29 10.67 -35.93
N SER A 80 11.32 11.59 -35.79
CA SER A 80 10.84 12.43 -36.89
C SER A 80 11.91 13.39 -37.40
N TYR A 81 12.67 14.04 -36.51
CA TYR A 81 13.80 14.88 -36.92
C TYR A 81 14.88 14.08 -37.66
N GLY A 82 15.27 12.92 -37.13
CA GLY A 82 16.24 12.03 -37.77
C GLY A 82 15.77 11.58 -39.15
N TYR A 83 14.49 11.22 -39.29
CA TYR A 83 13.89 10.85 -40.56
C TYR A 83 13.87 12.01 -41.58
N LEU A 84 13.50 13.22 -41.14
CA LEU A 84 13.56 14.42 -42.00
C LEU A 84 14.99 14.74 -42.46
N VAL A 85 15.97 14.59 -41.58
CA VAL A 85 17.39 14.76 -41.92
C VAL A 85 17.83 13.68 -42.92
N TYR A 86 17.37 12.45 -42.76
CA TYR A 86 17.64 11.34 -43.68
C TYR A 86 17.11 11.63 -45.09
N ILE A 87 15.83 12.02 -45.22
CA ILE A 87 15.24 12.40 -46.53
C ILE A 87 15.99 13.57 -47.17
N ARG A 88 16.38 14.60 -46.40
CA ARG A 88 17.16 15.73 -46.95
C ARG A 88 18.52 15.31 -47.52
N ARG A 89 19.09 14.20 -47.04
CA ARG A 89 20.36 13.67 -47.55
C ARG A 89 20.16 12.83 -48.81
N GLU A 90 19.04 12.11 -48.93
CA GLU A 90 18.69 11.36 -50.15
C GLU A 90 18.29 12.26 -51.34
N GLY A 91 17.85 13.50 -51.09
CA GLY A 91 17.52 14.47 -52.14
C GLY A 91 18.72 15.22 -52.75
N ARG A 92 19.97 14.96 -52.33
CA ARG A 92 21.15 15.54 -52.97
C ARG A 92 21.57 14.66 -54.15
N PRO A 93 21.48 15.11 -55.42
CA PRO A 93 22.13 14.38 -56.50
C PRO A 93 23.62 14.30 -56.16
N VAL A 94 24.18 13.09 -56.18
CA VAL A 94 25.63 12.91 -56.27
C VAL A 94 26.07 13.70 -57.49
N GLN A 95 26.75 14.83 -57.27
CA GLN A 95 27.53 15.46 -58.32
C GLN A 95 28.67 14.49 -58.62
N ASP A 96 28.40 13.54 -59.51
CA ASP A 96 29.44 12.75 -60.14
C ASP A 96 30.23 13.71 -61.04
N GLY A 97 31.18 14.40 -60.40
CA GLY A 97 32.04 15.39 -61.00
C GLY A 97 33.10 14.76 -61.89
N THR A 98 32.72 13.89 -62.83
CA THR A 98 33.64 13.36 -63.86
C THR A 98 32.90 12.72 -65.04
N LYS A 99 32.03 13.47 -65.73
CA LYS A 99 31.72 13.15 -67.14
C LYS A 99 32.31 14.21 -68.06
N LYS A 100 33.63 14.15 -68.25
CA LYS A 100 34.26 14.72 -69.44
C LYS A 100 33.89 13.82 -70.62
N LEU A 101 32.88 14.23 -71.38
CA LEU A 101 32.67 13.76 -72.74
C LEU A 101 33.77 14.39 -73.61
N ASN A 102 34.76 13.59 -74.00
CA ASN A 102 35.56 13.80 -75.20
C ASN A 102 35.13 12.74 -76.21
#